data_AF-A0A2B6RJH6-F1
#
_entry.id   AF-A0A2B6RJH6-F1
#
_cell.length_a   1.000
_cell.length_b   1.000
_cell.length_c   1.000
_cell.angle_alpha   90.00
_cell.angle_beta   90.00
_cell.angle_gamma   90.00
#
_symmetry.space_group_name_H-M   'P 1'
#
loop_
_entity.id
_entity.type
_entity.pdbx_description
1 polymer ?
#
loop_
_entity_poly.entity_id
_entity_poly.type
_entity_poly.pdbx_seq_one_letter_code
_entity_poly.pdbx_strand_id
1 'polypeptide(L)'
;MTIASGSAYTSLRINLDKTSGMFDRFKSMPISKSSVLGGHVLASVIFMLVSIIAVLIVGFLAGFRSNATFSEWLLVGFLIILFSLTLTWLSIPFALAAGSIEGASSFSYILLMMLFVSSAFVPVDGMPKVVRLFAENQPMTPIIQAIRDLFNSHAAGNDLWVSIGWMVLIIMISYIFGMKVYKRV
;
A
#
# COMPACT_ATOMS: atom_id res chain seq x y z
N MET A 1 -3.04 -6.67 5.23
CA MET A 1 -4.39 -6.77 4.63
C MET A 1 -5.11 -5.44 4.56
N THR A 2 -5.31 -4.74 5.68
CA THR A 2 -6.07 -3.47 5.75
C THR A 2 -5.69 -2.46 4.66
N ILE A 3 -4.39 -2.24 4.46
CA ILE A 3 -3.86 -1.32 3.44
C ILE A 3 -4.11 -1.85 2.02
N ALA A 4 -3.91 -3.15 1.77
CA ALA A 4 -4.14 -3.76 0.46
C ALA A 4 -5.61 -3.63 0.03
N SER A 5 -6.56 -3.96 0.91
CA SER A 5 -7.99 -3.77 0.65
C SER A 5 -8.36 -2.28 0.54
N GLY A 6 -7.76 -1.42 1.36
CA GLY A 6 -7.92 0.03 1.27
C GLY A 6 -7.50 0.59 -0.09
N SER A 7 -6.40 0.08 -0.66
CA SER A 7 -5.94 0.48 -2.01
C SER A 7 -6.90 0.04 -3.11
N ALA A 8 -7.58 -1.09 -2.95
CA ALA A 8 -8.64 -1.53 -3.87
C ALA A 8 -9.82 -0.52 -3.85
N TYR A 9 -10.19 -0.06 -2.65
CA TYR A 9 -11.23 0.94 -2.47
C TYR A 9 -10.84 2.30 -3.07
N THR A 10 -9.57 2.71 -2.95
CA THR A 10 -9.05 3.89 -3.66
C THR A 10 -9.21 3.76 -5.17
N SER A 11 -8.84 2.61 -5.73
CA SER A 11 -8.96 2.35 -7.17
C SER A 11 -10.42 2.45 -7.64
N LEU A 12 -11.33 1.85 -6.87
CA LEU A 12 -12.76 1.91 -7.12
C LEU A 12 -13.26 3.36 -7.15
N ARG A 13 -12.90 4.19 -6.16
CA ARG A 13 -13.32 5.60 -6.10
C ARG A 13 -12.80 6.42 -7.28
N ILE A 14 -11.53 6.26 -7.64
CA ILE A 14 -10.94 6.96 -8.79
C ILE A 14 -11.62 6.52 -10.09
N ASN A 15 -11.94 5.24 -10.24
CA ASN A 15 -12.63 4.74 -11.44
C ASN A 15 -14.08 5.21 -11.53
N LEU A 16 -14.79 5.33 -10.40
CA LEU A 16 -16.12 5.94 -10.34
C LEU A 16 -16.10 7.41 -10.79
N ASP A 17 -15.13 8.18 -10.33
CA ASP A 17 -14.98 9.58 -10.73
C ASP A 17 -14.64 9.73 -12.23
N LYS A 18 -13.87 8.77 -12.78
CA LYS A 18 -13.59 8.68 -14.21
C LYS A 18 -14.85 8.34 -15.01
N THR A 19 -15.57 7.28 -14.64
CA THR A 19 -16.73 6.77 -15.41
C THR A 19 -17.95 7.68 -15.31
N SER A 20 -18.08 8.44 -14.23
CA SER A 20 -19.13 9.47 -14.06
C SER A 20 -18.85 10.78 -14.82
N GLY A 21 -17.69 10.92 -15.47
CA GLY A 21 -17.29 12.14 -16.19
C GLY A 21 -16.88 13.29 -15.28
N MET A 22 -16.66 13.05 -13.98
CA MET A 22 -16.26 14.07 -13.02
C MET A 22 -14.88 14.66 -13.35
N PHE A 23 -13.98 13.84 -13.89
CA PHE A 23 -12.65 14.28 -14.32
C PHE A 23 -12.70 15.32 -15.44
N ASP A 24 -13.65 15.20 -16.38
CA ASP A 24 -13.80 16.18 -17.46
C ASP A 24 -14.34 17.51 -16.94
N ARG A 25 -15.20 17.48 -15.91
CA ARG A 25 -15.65 18.69 -15.20
C ARG A 25 -14.51 19.38 -14.45
N PHE A 26 -13.61 18.63 -13.81
CA PHE A 26 -12.44 19.21 -13.17
C PHE A 26 -11.46 19.83 -14.18
N LYS A 27 -11.34 19.25 -15.39
CA LYS A 27 -10.51 19.81 -16.46
C LYS A 27 -11.02 21.17 -16.96
N SER A 28 -12.32 21.46 -16.87
CA SER A 28 -12.89 22.76 -17.28
C SER A 28 -12.80 23.84 -16.20
N MET A 29 -12.41 23.49 -14.97
CA MET A 29 -12.21 24.44 -13.87
C MET A 29 -10.74 24.90 -13.80
N PRO A 30 -10.43 26.07 -13.22
CA PRO A 30 -9.06 26.57 -13.04
C PRO A 30 -8.34 25.84 -11.88
N ILE A 31 -8.31 24.51 -11.93
CA ILE A 31 -7.71 23.65 -10.91
C ILE A 31 -6.49 22.97 -11.51
N SER A 32 -5.39 22.90 -10.75
CA SER A 32 -4.23 22.12 -11.20
C SER A 32 -4.60 20.64 -11.35
N LYS A 33 -4.25 20.06 -12.49
CA LYS A 33 -4.38 18.63 -12.79
C LYS A 33 -3.73 17.74 -11.71
N SER A 34 -2.67 18.22 -11.07
CA SER A 34 -2.01 17.51 -9.96
C SER A 34 -2.86 17.49 -8.67
N SER A 35 -3.73 18.48 -8.45
CA SER A 35 -4.54 18.59 -7.23
C SER A 35 -5.64 17.52 -7.15
N VAL A 36 -6.20 17.10 -8.30
CA VAL A 36 -7.27 16.08 -8.34
C VAL A 36 -6.73 14.71 -7.88
N LEU A 37 -5.60 14.28 -8.45
CA LEU A 37 -4.92 13.05 -8.06
C LEU A 37 -4.31 13.16 -6.66
N GLY A 38 -3.65 14.28 -6.35
CA GLY A 38 -3.05 14.52 -5.04
C GLY A 38 -4.08 14.46 -3.90
N GLY A 39 -5.28 15.02 -4.11
CA GLY A 39 -6.38 14.93 -3.15
C GLY A 39 -6.86 13.50 -2.92
N HIS A 40 -6.98 12.70 -3.99
CA HIS A 40 -7.29 11.28 -3.88
C HIS A 40 -6.23 10.50 -3.12
N VAL A 41 -4.96 10.76 -3.40
CA VAL A 41 -3.84 10.11 -2.71
C VAL A 41 -3.88 10.44 -1.22
N LEU A 42 -3.97 11.73 -0.88
CA LEU A 42 -3.99 12.19 0.50
C LEU A 42 -5.18 11.62 1.27
N ALA A 43 -6.39 11.71 0.70
CA ALA A 43 -7.60 11.17 1.32
C ALA A 43 -7.50 9.65 1.54
N SER A 44 -6.91 8.93 0.59
CA SER A 44 -6.71 7.48 0.69
C SER A 44 -5.72 7.10 1.77
N VAL A 45 -4.59 7.80 1.87
CA VAL A 45 -3.60 7.57 2.92
C VAL A 45 -4.21 7.86 4.29
N ILE A 46 -4.91 8.98 4.46
CA ILE A 46 -5.60 9.30 5.72
C ILE A 46 -6.60 8.21 6.09
N PHE A 47 -7.43 7.77 5.15
CA PHE A 47 -8.41 6.71 5.37
C PHE A 47 -7.74 5.39 5.81
N MET A 48 -6.64 5.01 5.16
CA MET A 48 -5.87 3.83 5.54
C MET A 48 -5.22 3.97 6.91
N LEU A 49 -4.68 5.14 7.26
CA LEU A 49 -4.11 5.39 8.58
C LEU A 49 -5.17 5.30 9.68
N VAL A 50 -6.35 5.88 9.47
CA VAL A 50 -7.48 5.76 10.42
C VAL A 50 -7.88 4.29 10.59
N SER A 51 -7.95 3.54 9.49
CA SER A 51 -8.26 2.11 9.52
C SER A 51 -7.21 1.31 10.30
N ILE A 52 -5.93 1.66 10.17
CA ILE A 52 -4.84 1.02 10.92
C ILE A 52 -4.89 1.36 12.39
N ILE A 53 -5.19 2.62 12.75
CA ILE A 53 -5.37 3.02 14.15
C ILE A 53 -6.47 2.18 14.79
N ALA A 54 -7.59 1.97 14.09
CA ALA A 54 -8.67 1.10 14.57
C ALA A 54 -8.18 -0.36 14.77
N VAL A 55 -7.41 -0.91 13.82
CA VAL A 55 -6.82 -2.25 13.94
C VAL A 55 -5.86 -2.34 15.13
N LEU A 56 -5.02 -1.33 15.36
CA LEU A 56 -4.10 -1.29 16.50
C LEU A 56 -4.86 -1.25 17.82
N ILE A 57 -5.89 -0.40 17.93
CA ILE A 57 -6.75 -0.33 19.13
C ILE A 57 -7.35 -1.70 19.43
N VAL A 58 -7.96 -2.35 18.43
CA VAL A 58 -8.52 -3.70 18.59
C VAL A 58 -7.44 -4.71 18.97
N GLY A 59 -6.25 -4.63 18.37
CA GLY A 59 -5.12 -5.48 18.72
C GLY A 59 -4.70 -5.34 20.18
N PHE A 60 -4.57 -4.10 20.68
CA PHE A 60 -4.24 -3.84 22.09
C PHE A 60 -5.32 -4.34 23.05
N LEU A 61 -6.60 -4.17 22.69
CA LEU A 61 -7.73 -4.70 23.46
C LEU A 61 -7.74 -6.23 23.48
N ALA A 62 -7.37 -6.87 22.36
CA ALA A 62 -7.25 -8.32 22.25
C ALA A 62 -6.00 -8.89 22.96
N GLY A 63 -5.15 -8.04 23.53
CA GLY A 63 -3.99 -8.47 24.33
C GLY A 63 -2.63 -8.31 23.65
N PHE A 64 -2.55 -7.69 22.47
CA PHE A 64 -1.26 -7.34 21.86
C PHE A 64 -0.46 -6.45 22.80
N ARG A 65 0.82 -6.76 22.97
CA ARG A 65 1.80 -5.99 23.72
C ARG A 65 3.04 -5.83 22.85
N SER A 66 3.53 -4.61 22.75
CA SER A 66 4.72 -4.25 21.99
C SER A 66 5.83 -3.91 22.97
N ASN A 67 7.04 -4.40 22.71
CA ASN A 67 8.23 -4.02 23.46
C ASN A 67 8.89 -2.75 22.88
N ALA A 68 8.41 -2.28 21.73
CA ALA A 68 8.95 -1.16 20.99
C ALA A 68 9.08 0.13 21.82
N THR A 69 10.25 0.74 21.70
CA THR A 69 10.54 2.10 22.14
C THR A 69 9.77 3.15 21.32
N PHE A 70 9.72 4.39 21.81
CA PHE A 70 9.05 5.49 21.10
C PHE A 70 9.62 5.73 19.68
N SER A 71 10.94 5.62 19.52
CA SER A 71 11.61 5.74 18.21
C SER A 71 11.23 4.61 17.25
N GLU A 72 11.09 3.38 17.76
CA GLU A 72 10.69 2.22 16.96
C GLU A 72 9.23 2.35 16.50
N TRP A 73 8.35 2.86 17.36
CA TRP A 73 6.98 3.21 16.97
C TRP A 73 6.92 4.28 15.87
N LEU A 74 7.82 5.28 15.91
CA LEU A 74 7.90 6.31 14.88
C LEU A 74 8.36 5.72 13.54
N LEU A 75 9.32 4.79 13.56
CA LEU A 75 9.74 4.04 12.37
C LEU A 75 8.63 3.14 11.82
N VAL A 76 7.89 2.44 12.68
CA VAL A 76 6.71 1.66 12.26
C VAL A 76 5.67 2.57 11.59
N GLY A 77 5.38 3.73 12.18
CA GLY A 77 4.48 4.73 11.60
C GLY A 77 4.95 5.20 10.23
N PHE A 78 6.25 5.49 10.08
CA PHE A 78 6.85 5.85 8.80
C PHE A 78 6.69 4.76 7.75
N LEU A 79 7.00 3.50 8.08
CA LEU A 79 6.84 2.37 7.15
C LEU A 79 5.38 2.17 6.74
N ILE A 80 4.44 2.33 7.67
CA ILE A 80 3.00 2.23 7.41
C ILE A 80 2.53 3.33 6.45
N ILE A 81 2.95 4.57 6.66
CA ILE A 81 2.63 5.70 5.78
C ILE A 81 3.21 5.45 4.40
N LEU A 82 4.49 5.06 4.33
CA LEU A 82 5.19 4.79 3.08
C LEU A 82 4.54 3.64 2.31
N PHE A 83 4.15 2.57 2.99
CA PHE A 83 3.45 1.44 2.38
C PHE A 83 2.05 1.81 1.90
N SER A 84 1.32 2.62 2.69
CA SER A 84 0.01 3.15 2.27
C SER A 84 0.14 4.02 1.03
N LEU A 85 1.16 4.89 0.97
CA LEU A 85 1.48 5.70 -0.20
C LEU A 85 1.84 4.83 -1.40
N THR A 86 2.63 3.78 -1.18
CA THR A 86 3.04 2.82 -2.21
C THR A 86 1.85 2.16 -2.87
N LEU A 87 0.95 1.57 -2.08
CA LEU A 87 -0.22 0.88 -2.63
C LEU A 87 -1.24 1.86 -3.22
N THR A 88 -1.34 3.07 -2.67
CA THR A 88 -2.15 4.14 -3.26
C THR A 88 -1.67 4.49 -4.66
N TRP A 89 -0.37 4.76 -4.83
CA TRP A 89 0.19 5.07 -6.15
C TRP A 89 0.10 3.89 -7.10
N LEU A 90 0.32 2.67 -6.61
CA LEU A 90 0.15 1.45 -7.39
C LEU A 90 -1.27 1.30 -7.92
N SER A 91 -2.28 1.70 -7.15
CA SER A 91 -3.69 1.57 -7.55
C SER A 91 -4.09 2.50 -8.71
N ILE A 92 -3.47 3.68 -8.83
CA ILE A 92 -3.86 4.73 -9.78
C ILE A 92 -3.80 4.27 -11.24
N PRO A 93 -2.69 3.69 -11.75
CA PRO A 93 -2.65 3.18 -13.12
C PRO A 93 -3.79 2.20 -13.44
N PHE A 94 -4.10 1.28 -12.52
CA PHE A 94 -5.18 0.30 -12.72
C PHE A 94 -6.56 0.98 -12.71
N ALA A 95 -6.78 1.92 -11.79
CA ALA A 95 -8.01 2.70 -11.72
C ALA A 95 -8.28 3.47 -13.01
N LEU A 96 -7.25 4.11 -13.56
CA LEU A 96 -7.35 4.92 -14.78
C LEU A 96 -7.40 4.07 -16.06
N ALA A 97 -6.75 2.90 -16.09
CA ALA A 97 -6.75 2.03 -17.26
C ALA A 97 -8.04 1.21 -17.38
N ALA A 98 -8.67 0.85 -16.27
CA ALA A 98 -9.86 0.01 -16.27
C ALA A 98 -11.08 0.71 -16.89
N GLY A 99 -11.88 -0.07 -17.62
CA GLY A 99 -13.19 0.32 -18.16
C GLY A 99 -14.36 0.02 -17.24
N SER A 100 -14.15 -0.76 -16.17
CA SER A 100 -15.16 -1.09 -15.15
C SER A 100 -14.57 -1.05 -13.74
N ILE A 101 -15.46 -1.01 -12.74
CA ILE A 101 -15.11 -0.97 -11.32
C ILE A 101 -14.43 -2.28 -10.88
N GLU A 102 -14.92 -3.41 -11.39
CA GLU A 102 -14.35 -4.74 -11.13
C GLU A 102 -12.93 -4.82 -11.69
N GLY A 103 -12.72 -4.33 -12.91
CA GLY A 103 -11.39 -4.26 -13.52
C GLY A 103 -10.43 -3.36 -12.74
N ALA A 104 -10.92 -2.23 -12.22
CA ALA A 104 -10.12 -1.28 -11.45
C ALA A 104 -9.61 -1.89 -10.13
N SER A 105 -10.41 -2.70 -9.46
CA SER A 105 -10.08 -3.29 -8.14
C SER A 105 -9.36 -4.64 -8.22
N SER A 106 -9.37 -5.30 -9.38
CA SER A 106 -8.84 -6.66 -9.57
C SER A 106 -7.35 -6.84 -9.21
N PHE A 107 -6.51 -5.81 -9.37
CA PHE A 107 -5.08 -5.88 -9.00
C PHE A 107 -4.87 -6.19 -7.51
N SER A 108 -5.84 -5.85 -6.66
CA SER A 108 -5.77 -6.09 -5.22
C SER A 108 -5.76 -7.58 -4.87
N TYR A 109 -6.33 -8.45 -5.70
CA TYR A 109 -6.24 -9.90 -5.54
C TYR A 109 -4.81 -10.39 -5.68
N ILE A 110 -4.03 -9.80 -6.60
CA ILE A 110 -2.60 -10.11 -6.75
C ILE A 110 -1.84 -9.69 -5.49
N LEU A 111 -2.14 -8.50 -4.95
CA LEU A 111 -1.54 -8.03 -3.69
C LEU A 111 -1.87 -8.95 -2.51
N LEU A 112 -3.11 -9.44 -2.43
CA LEU A 112 -3.51 -10.40 -1.41
C LEU A 112 -2.75 -11.72 -1.57
N MET A 113 -2.64 -12.25 -2.79
CA MET A 113 -1.85 -13.46 -3.07
C MET A 113 -0.39 -13.29 -2.65
N MET A 114 0.23 -12.16 -2.98
CA MET A 114 1.59 -11.83 -2.52
C MET A 114 1.67 -11.83 -0.99
N LEU A 115 0.70 -11.26 -0.30
CA LEU A 115 0.67 -11.26 1.16
C LEU A 115 0.57 -12.67 1.76
N PHE A 116 -0.22 -13.57 1.15
CA PHE A 116 -0.33 -14.95 1.62
C PHE A 116 0.95 -15.76 1.43
N VAL A 117 1.69 -15.50 0.34
CA VAL A 117 2.99 -16.15 0.06
C VAL A 117 4.16 -15.33 0.64
N SER A 118 3.98 -14.77 1.84
CA SER A 118 4.98 -13.97 2.54
C SER A 118 5.19 -14.47 3.98
N SER A 119 6.12 -13.84 4.70
CA SER A 119 6.36 -14.09 6.13
C SER A 119 5.18 -13.72 7.06
N ALA A 120 4.08 -13.16 6.53
CA ALA A 120 2.91 -12.74 7.29
C ALA A 120 2.27 -13.88 8.10
N PHE A 121 2.14 -15.05 7.49
CA PHE A 121 1.38 -16.18 8.06
C PHE A 121 2.25 -17.35 8.48
N VAL A 122 3.31 -17.61 7.72
CA VAL A 122 4.18 -18.76 7.90
C VAL A 122 5.63 -18.29 7.83
N PRO A 123 6.52 -18.75 8.73
CA PRO A 123 7.95 -18.49 8.61
C PRO A 123 8.49 -18.95 7.25
N VAL A 124 9.29 -18.10 6.61
CA VAL A 124 9.80 -18.33 5.25
C VAL A 124 10.71 -19.57 5.18
N ASP A 125 11.43 -19.88 6.27
CA ASP A 125 12.30 -21.05 6.35
C ASP A 125 11.56 -22.39 6.27
N GLY A 126 10.28 -22.42 6.63
CA GLY A 126 9.44 -23.61 6.56
C GLY A 126 8.84 -23.86 5.17
N MET A 127 9.06 -22.98 4.19
CA MET A 127 8.43 -23.07 2.87
C MET A 127 9.21 -23.99 1.92
N PRO A 128 8.53 -24.70 1.00
CA PRO A 128 9.20 -25.43 -0.09
C PRO A 128 10.09 -24.52 -0.93
N LYS A 129 11.21 -25.04 -1.46
CA LYS A 129 12.26 -24.25 -2.14
C LYS A 129 11.76 -23.20 -3.14
N VAL A 130 10.81 -23.55 -4.00
CA VAL A 130 10.27 -22.64 -5.03
C VAL A 130 9.47 -21.51 -4.39
N VAL A 131 8.62 -21.84 -3.41
CA VAL A 131 7.77 -20.87 -2.70
C VAL A 131 8.64 -19.94 -1.86
N ARG A 132 9.66 -20.49 -1.20
CA ARG A 132 10.66 -19.75 -0.43
C ARG A 132 11.38 -18.70 -1.29
N LEU A 133 11.87 -19.11 -2.47
CA LEU A 133 12.59 -18.19 -3.36
C LEU A 133 11.71 -17.03 -3.82
N PHE A 134 10.42 -17.27 -4.05
CA PHE A 134 9.47 -16.19 -4.32
C PHE A 134 9.24 -15.30 -3.09
N ALA A 135 9.00 -15.91 -1.93
CA ALA A 135 8.73 -15.20 -0.67
C ALA A 135 9.90 -14.29 -0.26
N GLU A 136 11.15 -14.72 -0.46
CA GLU A 136 12.36 -13.95 -0.11
C GLU A 136 12.59 -12.74 -1.04
N ASN A 137 12.13 -12.80 -2.30
CA ASN A 137 12.41 -11.76 -3.31
C ASN A 137 11.25 -10.78 -3.55
N GLN A 138 10.14 -10.91 -2.84
CA GLN A 138 8.98 -10.04 -3.00
C GLN A 138 8.93 -8.92 -1.94
N PRO A 139 8.29 -7.77 -2.23
CA PRO A 139 8.31 -6.59 -1.36
C PRO A 139 7.59 -6.78 -0.02
N MET A 140 6.62 -7.68 0.09
CA MET A 140 5.81 -7.81 1.32
C MET A 140 6.64 -8.37 2.48
N THR A 141 7.46 -9.37 2.22
CA THR A 141 8.27 -10.09 3.23
C THR A 141 9.18 -9.19 4.06
N PRO A 142 10.06 -8.35 3.46
CA PRO A 142 10.93 -7.45 4.23
C PRO A 142 10.14 -6.37 4.97
N ILE A 143 9.00 -5.88 4.43
CA ILE A 143 8.14 -4.92 5.14
C ILE A 143 7.58 -5.55 6.43
N ILE A 144 7.09 -6.79 6.32
CA ILE A 144 6.52 -7.52 7.46
C ILE A 144 7.58 -7.84 8.51
N GLN A 145 8.75 -8.29 8.08
CA GLN A 145 9.88 -8.59 8.97
C GLN A 145 10.35 -7.32 9.69
N ALA A 146 10.58 -6.22 8.97
CA ALA A 146 10.99 -4.96 9.57
C ALA A 146 9.99 -4.45 10.63
N ILE A 147 8.68 -4.46 10.34
CA ILE A 147 7.67 -4.04 11.32
C ILE A 147 7.62 -5.00 12.51
N ARG A 148 7.74 -6.32 12.27
CA ARG A 148 7.76 -7.33 13.34
C ARG A 148 8.95 -7.15 14.26
N ASP A 149 10.13 -6.93 13.72
CA ASP A 149 11.35 -6.72 14.51
C ASP A 149 11.25 -5.44 15.34
N LEU A 150 10.77 -4.35 14.73
CA LEU A 150 10.53 -3.09 15.45
C LEU A 150 9.54 -3.26 16.62
N PHE A 151 8.45 -4.02 16.45
CA PHE A 151 7.51 -4.28 17.54
C PHE A 151 8.09 -5.11 18.69
N ASN A 152 9.12 -5.92 18.41
CA ASN A 152 9.80 -6.74 19.41
C ASN A 152 11.08 -6.07 19.96
N SER A 153 11.36 -4.81 19.59
CA SER A 153 12.63 -4.13 19.89
C SER A 153 13.87 -4.90 19.43
N HIS A 154 13.75 -5.58 18.30
CA HIS A 154 14.88 -6.16 17.59
C HIS A 154 15.37 -5.19 16.51
N ALA A 155 16.66 -5.28 16.18
CA ALA A 155 17.21 -4.51 15.08
C ALA A 155 16.59 -4.96 13.76
N ALA A 156 15.79 -4.10 13.11
CA ALA A 156 15.19 -4.36 11.80
C ALA A 156 16.21 -4.60 10.67
N GLY A 157 17.49 -4.34 10.93
CA GLY A 157 18.62 -4.76 10.09
C GLY A 157 18.49 -4.35 8.63
N ASN A 158 18.75 -5.30 7.74
CA ASN A 158 18.70 -5.09 6.29
C ASN A 158 17.26 -5.00 5.75
N ASP A 159 16.29 -5.63 6.41
CA ASP A 159 14.89 -5.66 5.95
C ASP A 159 14.26 -4.27 5.95
N LEU A 160 14.69 -3.39 6.85
CA LEU A 160 14.30 -1.98 6.84
C LEU A 160 14.71 -1.27 5.54
N TRP A 161 15.95 -1.46 5.08
CA TRP A 161 16.45 -0.79 3.88
C TRP A 161 15.88 -1.42 2.61
N VAL A 162 15.78 -2.75 2.57
CA VAL A 162 15.18 -3.48 1.45
C VAL A 162 13.71 -3.11 1.29
N SER A 163 12.95 -3.01 2.39
CA SER A 163 11.56 -2.60 2.36
C SER A 163 11.38 -1.18 1.84
N ILE A 164 12.18 -0.22 2.32
CA ILE A 164 12.17 1.16 1.81
C ILE A 164 12.53 1.19 0.31
N GLY A 165 13.56 0.46 -0.11
CA GLY A 165 13.98 0.37 -1.50
C GLY A 165 12.85 -0.12 -2.42
N TRP A 166 12.15 -1.19 -2.04
CA TRP A 166 10.99 -1.69 -2.76
C TRP A 166 9.84 -0.69 -2.83
N MET A 167 9.48 -0.08 -1.70
CA MET A 167 8.39 0.88 -1.64
C MET A 167 8.66 2.11 -2.52
N VAL A 168 9.87 2.67 -2.45
CA VAL A 168 10.28 3.80 -3.30
C VAL A 168 10.28 3.42 -4.77
N LEU A 169 10.81 2.24 -5.12
CA LEU A 169 10.82 1.75 -6.50
C LEU A 169 9.40 1.62 -7.06
N ILE A 170 8.49 1.00 -6.30
CA ILE A 170 7.09 0.83 -6.72
C ILE A 170 6.38 2.18 -6.84
N ILE A 171 6.61 3.12 -5.91
CA ILE A 171 6.06 4.49 -6.00
C ILE A 171 6.54 5.16 -7.29
N MET A 172 7.84 5.13 -7.57
CA MET A 172 8.39 5.80 -8.75
C MET A 172 7.81 5.23 -10.05
N ILE A 173 7.78 3.90 -10.18
CA ILE A 173 7.21 3.22 -11.35
C ILE A 173 5.73 3.59 -11.48
N SER A 174 4.95 3.44 -10.41
CA SER A 174 3.51 3.67 -10.43
C SER A 174 3.15 5.14 -10.68
N TYR A 175 3.95 6.07 -10.15
CA TYR A 175 3.81 7.50 -10.42
C TYR A 175 4.03 7.81 -11.91
N ILE A 176 5.12 7.31 -12.50
CA ILE A 176 5.44 7.55 -13.92
C ILE A 176 4.33 6.98 -14.81
N PHE A 177 3.91 5.74 -14.58
CA PHE A 177 2.84 5.10 -15.34
C PHE A 177 1.50 5.81 -15.12
N GLY A 178 1.15 6.12 -13.87
CA GLY A 178 -0.11 6.78 -13.50
C GLY A 178 -0.24 8.15 -14.15
N MET A 179 0.82 8.97 -14.11
CA MET A 179 0.85 10.28 -14.77
C MET A 179 0.79 10.17 -16.29
N LYS A 180 1.42 9.14 -16.89
CA LYS A 180 1.38 8.90 -18.33
C LYS A 180 -0.02 8.49 -18.79
N VAL A 181 -0.71 7.64 -18.03
CA VAL A 181 -2.09 7.23 -18.30
C VAL A 181 -3.05 8.40 -18.08
N TYR A 182 -2.88 9.15 -16.99
CA TYR A 182 -3.73 10.31 -16.68
C TYR A 182 -3.68 11.41 -17.76
N LYS A 183 -2.54 11.62 -18.42
CA LYS A 183 -2.45 12.56 -19.55
C LYS A 183 -3.23 12.11 -20.80
N ARG A 184 -3.53 10.82 -20.92
CA ARG A 184 -4.26 10.24 -22.07
C ARG A 184 -5.76 10.15 -21.83
N VAL A 185 -6.19 10.16 -20.57
CA VAL A 185 -7.60 10.17 -20.13
C VAL A 185 -8.09 11.61 -20.08
#